data_AF-A0A376NUZ8-F1
#
_entry.id   AF-A0A376NUZ8-F1
#
_cell.length_a   1.000
_cell.length_b   1.000
_cell.length_c   1.000
_cell.angle_alpha   90.00
_cell.angle_beta   90.00
_cell.angle_gamma   90.00
#
_symmetry.space_group_name_H-M   'P 1'
#
loop_
_entity.id
_entity.type
_entity.pdbx_description
1 polymer ?
#
loop_
_entity_poly.entity_id
_entity_poly.type
_entity_poly.pdbx_seq_one_letter_code
_entity_poly.pdbx_strand_id
1 'polypeptide(L)'
;MVVTPQPNLTTQRGKVGVENLVNAVPQLKDIANVKGEQVVNIGSQDMNDNVWLTLAKKINTDCDKTDGFVITHGTDTMEETAYFLDLTVKCDKPVVMVGAMRPSTSMSADGPFNLYNAVVTAADKASANRGVLVVMNDTVLDGRDVTKTNTTDVATFKSVNYGPLGYIHNGKIDYQRTPARKHTSDTSFDVSKLNELPKVGIVYNYANASDLPAKALVDAGYDGIVSAGVGNGNLYKSVFDTLATAAKNGTAVVRSSRVPTGATTQDAEVDDAKYGFVASGTLNPQKARVLLQLALTQTKDPQQIQQIFNQY
;
A
#
# COMPACT_ATOMS: atom_id res chain seq x y z
N MET A 1 -10.36 -5.08 46.97
CA MET A 1 -9.28 -4.49 46.17
C MET A 1 -9.94 -3.41 45.31
N VAL A 2 -9.73 -2.13 45.65
CA VAL A 2 -10.38 -1.02 44.96
C VAL A 2 -9.51 -0.67 43.75
N VAL A 3 -10.05 -0.89 42.55
CA VAL A 3 -9.45 -0.45 41.30
C VAL A 3 -10.04 0.91 40.98
N THR A 4 -9.26 1.97 41.18
CA THR A 4 -9.60 3.30 40.67
C THR A 4 -9.17 3.40 39.19
N PRO A 5 -10.03 3.91 38.29
CA PRO A 5 -9.64 4.13 36.91
C PRO A 5 -8.61 5.27 36.82
N GLN A 6 -7.51 5.02 36.11
CA GLN A 6 -6.60 6.08 35.65
C GLN A 6 -7.30 6.90 34.54
N PRO A 7 -7.14 8.24 34.53
CA PRO A 7 -7.75 9.10 33.52
C PRO A 7 -7.13 8.83 32.13
N ASN A 8 -8.00 8.79 31.12
CA ASN A 8 -7.77 8.65 29.68
C ASN A 8 -6.32 8.81 29.19
N LEU A 9 -5.66 7.68 28.86
CA LEU A 9 -4.45 7.61 28.05
C LEU A 9 -4.78 7.96 26.59
N THR A 10 -4.79 9.25 26.25
CA THR A 10 -4.79 9.67 24.84
C THR A 10 -3.46 9.26 24.20
N THR A 11 -3.50 8.19 23.41
CA THR A 11 -2.32 7.69 22.69
C THR A 11 -2.13 8.50 21.41
N GLN A 12 -1.05 9.26 21.33
CA GLN A 12 -0.67 10.01 20.12
C GLN A 12 0.37 9.21 19.34
N ARG A 13 0.09 8.94 18.06
CA ARG A 13 1.03 8.30 17.12
C ARG A 13 2.18 9.27 16.80
N GLY A 14 3.36 8.73 16.49
CA GLY A 14 4.52 9.54 16.08
C GLY A 14 5.24 10.30 17.21
N LYS A 15 5.36 9.72 18.41
CA LYS A 15 6.09 10.35 19.52
C LYS A 15 7.48 9.79 19.76
N VAL A 16 7.76 8.58 19.29
CA VAL A 16 8.99 7.85 19.59
C VAL A 16 9.93 7.98 18.40
N GLY A 17 11.13 8.55 18.62
CA GLY A 17 12.16 8.63 17.58
C GLY A 17 12.73 7.25 17.26
N VAL A 18 13.24 7.08 16.03
CA VAL A 18 13.77 5.81 15.52
C VAL A 18 14.80 5.14 16.43
N GLU A 19 15.72 5.90 17.03
CA GLU A 19 16.72 5.37 17.96
C GLU A 19 16.10 4.73 19.21
N ASN A 20 15.00 5.29 19.71
CA ASN A 20 14.29 4.71 20.85
C ASN A 20 13.56 3.40 20.49
N LEU A 21 13.07 3.27 19.25
CA LEU A 21 12.48 2.01 18.77
C LEU A 21 13.55 0.92 18.64
N VAL A 22 14.71 1.26 18.08
CA VAL A 22 15.85 0.33 17.96
C VAL A 22 16.36 -0.09 19.33
N ASN A 23 16.56 0.85 20.25
CA ASN A 23 17.03 0.56 21.60
C ASN A 23 16.03 -0.25 22.44
N ALA A 24 14.73 -0.19 22.14
CA ALA A 24 13.71 -1.00 22.79
C ALA A 24 13.77 -2.49 22.41
N VAL A 25 14.51 -2.85 21.35
CA VAL A 25 14.68 -4.24 20.87
C VAL A 25 16.18 -4.57 20.79
N PRO A 26 16.88 -4.76 21.93
CA PRO A 26 18.32 -4.96 21.95
C PRO A 26 18.80 -6.19 21.15
N GLN A 27 17.94 -7.19 20.98
CA GLN A 27 18.19 -8.41 20.19
C GLN A 27 18.47 -8.12 18.70
N LEU A 28 18.13 -6.92 18.20
CA LEU A 28 18.49 -6.50 16.84
C LEU A 28 20.00 -6.52 16.61
N LYS A 29 20.81 -6.26 17.66
CA LYS A 29 22.28 -6.26 17.59
C LYS A 29 22.87 -7.63 17.29
N ASP A 30 22.11 -8.70 17.56
CA ASP A 30 22.56 -10.07 17.32
C ASP A 30 22.38 -10.48 15.85
N ILE A 31 21.57 -9.75 15.07
CA ILE A 31 21.18 -10.11 13.70
C ILE A 31 21.55 -9.06 12.65
N ALA A 32 21.73 -7.80 13.03
CA ALA A 32 22.08 -6.73 12.10
C ALA A 32 22.78 -5.53 12.76
N ASN A 33 23.60 -4.84 11.98
CA ASN A 33 24.10 -3.51 12.31
C ASN A 33 23.07 -2.45 11.91
N VAL A 34 22.13 -2.15 12.81
CA VAL A 34 21.00 -1.25 12.50
C VAL A 34 21.41 0.23 12.60
N LYS A 35 21.10 1.00 11.55
CA LYS A 35 21.20 2.46 11.54
C LYS A 35 19.81 3.08 11.39
N GLY A 36 19.38 3.89 12.35
CA GLY A 36 18.12 4.62 12.30
C GLY A 36 18.22 5.92 11.52
N GLU A 37 17.18 6.24 10.73
CA GLU A 37 17.00 7.58 10.16
C GLU A 37 15.52 7.95 10.18
N GLN A 38 15.20 9.13 10.72
CA GLN A 38 13.84 9.64 10.75
C GLN A 38 13.55 10.42 9.46
N VAL A 39 12.78 9.85 8.54
CA VAL A 39 12.38 10.53 7.29
C VAL A 39 11.27 11.55 7.55
N VAL A 40 10.18 11.10 8.20
CA VAL A 40 9.06 11.92 8.66
C VAL A 40 8.51 11.34 9.95
N ASN A 41 7.65 12.09 10.65
CA ASN A 41 7.00 11.62 11.87
C ASN A 41 5.52 12.02 11.88
N ILE A 42 4.68 11.20 11.25
CA ILE A 42 3.24 11.42 11.05
C ILE A 42 2.45 10.14 11.31
N GLY A 43 1.15 10.27 11.58
CA GLY A 43 0.24 9.13 11.48
C GLY A 43 0.05 8.72 10.02
N SER A 44 -0.08 7.43 9.75
CA SER A 44 -0.23 6.96 8.36
C SER A 44 -1.56 7.39 7.73
N GLN A 45 -2.58 7.72 8.53
CA GLN A 45 -3.80 8.35 8.01
C GLN A 45 -3.56 9.73 7.35
N ASP A 46 -2.41 10.35 7.63
CA ASP A 46 -1.97 11.63 7.06
C ASP A 46 -0.88 11.43 5.97
N MET A 47 -0.68 10.18 5.52
CA MET A 47 0.24 9.85 4.44
C MET A 47 -0.14 10.61 3.16
N ASN A 48 0.87 10.94 2.36
CA ASN A 48 0.67 11.71 1.14
C ASN A 48 1.79 11.46 0.12
N ASP A 49 1.53 11.92 -1.10
CA ASP A 49 2.38 11.73 -2.28
C ASP A 49 3.82 12.27 -2.08
N ASN A 50 4.01 13.35 -1.31
CA ASN A 50 5.34 13.90 -1.05
C ASN A 50 6.20 12.95 -0.21
N VAL A 51 5.61 12.30 0.79
CA VAL A 51 6.30 11.32 1.63
C VAL A 51 6.65 10.08 0.81
N TRP A 52 5.73 9.62 -0.05
CA TRP A 52 5.98 8.52 -1.00
C TRP A 52 7.16 8.81 -1.94
N LEU A 53 7.16 9.97 -2.60
CA LEU A 53 8.27 10.40 -3.45
C LEU A 53 9.59 10.48 -2.68
N THR A 54 9.56 10.99 -1.45
CA THR A 54 10.75 11.06 -0.58
C THR A 54 11.29 9.67 -0.26
N LEU A 55 10.43 8.73 0.14
CA LEU A 55 10.84 7.37 0.49
C LEU A 55 11.43 6.64 -0.72
N ALA A 56 10.76 6.65 -1.88
CA ALA A 56 11.25 5.98 -3.08
C ALA A 56 12.61 6.52 -3.52
N LYS A 57 12.76 7.85 -3.58
CA LYS A 57 14.04 8.49 -3.94
C LYS A 57 15.15 8.16 -2.95
N LYS A 58 14.84 8.18 -1.65
CA LYS A 58 15.81 7.87 -0.60
C LYS A 58 16.31 6.43 -0.71
N ILE A 59 15.40 5.46 -0.82
CA ILE A 59 15.74 4.04 -0.96
C ILE A 59 16.62 3.83 -2.20
N ASN A 60 16.21 4.40 -3.35
CA ASN A 60 16.98 4.27 -4.58
C ASN A 60 18.36 4.92 -4.48
N THR A 61 18.49 6.06 -3.81
CA THR A 61 19.77 6.78 -3.63
C THR A 61 20.71 6.07 -2.65
N ASP A 62 20.16 5.47 -1.61
CA ASP A 62 20.93 4.85 -0.53
C ASP A 62 21.12 3.33 -0.72
N CYS A 63 20.61 2.76 -1.82
CA CYS A 63 20.63 1.31 -2.08
C CYS A 63 22.05 0.71 -1.96
N ASP A 64 23.07 1.37 -2.50
CA ASP A 64 24.46 0.87 -2.46
C ASP A 64 25.12 1.00 -1.08
N LYS A 65 24.49 1.71 -0.14
CA LYS A 65 25.05 2.06 1.18
C LYS A 65 24.59 1.12 2.31
N THR A 66 23.64 0.21 2.04
CA THR A 66 23.05 -0.71 3.01
C THR A 66 22.76 -2.07 2.37
N ASP A 67 22.51 -3.10 3.18
CA ASP A 67 22.18 -4.45 2.70
C ASP A 67 20.68 -4.69 2.57
N GLY A 68 19.86 -3.83 3.17
CA GLY A 68 18.41 -3.86 3.12
C GLY A 68 17.81 -2.66 3.86
N PHE A 69 16.49 -2.52 3.75
CA PHE A 69 15.73 -1.44 4.37
C PHE A 69 14.59 -1.97 5.21
N VAL A 70 14.37 -1.37 6.38
CA VAL A 70 13.15 -1.54 7.18
C VAL A 70 12.48 -0.18 7.34
N ILE A 71 11.21 -0.08 6.95
CA ILE A 71 10.40 1.13 7.02
C ILE A 71 9.36 0.96 8.12
N THR A 72 9.56 1.63 9.26
CA THR A 72 8.55 1.71 10.31
C THR A 72 7.44 2.65 9.87
N HIS A 73 6.22 2.15 9.76
CA HIS A 73 5.08 2.86 9.20
C HIS A 73 3.81 2.59 10.01
N GLY A 74 2.90 3.58 10.07
CA GLY A 74 1.58 3.36 10.68
C GLY A 74 0.76 2.36 9.88
N THR A 75 -0.12 1.59 10.54
CA THR A 75 -0.79 0.47 9.88
C THR A 75 -1.94 0.89 8.97
N ASP A 76 -2.47 2.11 9.06
CA ASP A 76 -3.72 2.49 8.38
C ASP A 76 -3.59 2.55 6.85
N THR A 77 -2.44 2.98 6.33
CA THR A 77 -2.19 3.12 4.87
C THR A 77 -0.90 2.42 4.43
N MET A 78 -0.37 1.52 5.26
CA MET A 78 0.86 0.78 4.95
C MET A 78 0.74 0.01 3.63
N GLU A 79 -0.44 -0.54 3.35
CA GLU A 79 -0.73 -1.25 2.11
C GLU A 79 -0.62 -0.37 0.85
N GLU A 80 -0.89 0.93 0.96
CA GLU A 80 -0.76 1.88 -0.15
C GLU A 80 0.71 2.24 -0.37
N THR A 81 1.41 2.61 0.70
CA THR A 81 2.83 2.92 0.66
C THR A 81 3.65 1.73 0.17
N ALA A 82 3.34 0.51 0.64
CA ALA A 82 4.02 -0.71 0.21
C ALA A 82 3.89 -0.90 -1.30
N TYR A 83 2.67 -0.78 -1.84
CA TYR A 83 2.46 -0.95 -3.27
C TYR A 83 3.05 0.18 -4.11
N PHE A 84 3.06 1.42 -3.61
CA PHE A 84 3.75 2.52 -4.30
C PHE A 84 5.25 2.25 -4.41
N LEU A 85 5.88 1.84 -3.31
CA LEU A 85 7.31 1.50 -3.30
C LEU A 85 7.58 0.27 -4.15
N ASP A 86 6.70 -0.73 -4.12
CA ASP A 86 6.79 -1.96 -4.93
C ASP A 86 6.87 -1.65 -6.42
N LEU A 87 6.28 -0.53 -6.86
CA LEU A 87 6.27 -0.11 -8.26
C LEU A 87 7.37 0.90 -8.61
N THR A 88 8.05 1.51 -7.63
CA THR A 88 8.93 2.68 -7.87
C THR A 88 10.36 2.52 -7.35
N VAL A 89 10.59 1.57 -6.44
CA VAL A 89 11.93 1.22 -5.98
C VAL A 89 12.67 0.48 -7.09
N LYS A 90 13.93 0.83 -7.32
CA LYS A 90 14.86 0.21 -8.28
C LYS A 90 16.02 -0.50 -7.59
N CYS A 91 15.94 -0.64 -6.27
CA CYS A 91 16.86 -1.39 -5.44
C CYS A 91 16.34 -2.83 -5.31
N ASP A 92 17.13 -3.82 -5.74
CA ASP A 92 16.74 -5.24 -5.66
C ASP A 92 16.99 -5.86 -4.27
N LYS A 93 17.65 -5.11 -3.38
CA LYS A 93 17.85 -5.49 -1.98
C LYS A 93 16.51 -5.49 -1.22
N PRO A 94 16.37 -6.28 -0.15
CA PRO A 94 15.12 -6.35 0.61
C PRO A 94 14.66 -4.99 1.11
N VAL A 95 13.40 -4.63 0.84
CA VAL A 95 12.71 -3.47 1.40
C VAL A 95 11.48 -3.96 2.15
N VAL A 96 11.50 -3.81 3.47
CA VAL A 96 10.49 -4.38 4.36
C VAL A 96 9.76 -3.26 5.10
N MET A 97 8.44 -3.22 4.99
CA MET A 97 7.58 -2.36 5.80
C MET A 97 7.08 -3.09 7.04
N VAL A 98 7.00 -2.37 8.15
CA VAL A 98 6.57 -2.91 9.45
C VAL A 98 5.85 -1.86 10.27
N GLY A 99 4.92 -2.29 11.12
CA GLY A 99 4.21 -1.43 12.04
C GLY A 99 3.77 -2.15 13.32
N ALA A 100 2.85 -1.52 14.04
CA ALA A 100 2.25 -2.09 15.24
C ALA A 100 0.78 -1.69 15.31
N MET A 101 -0.08 -2.64 15.65
CA MET A 101 -1.51 -2.40 15.90
C MET A 101 -1.74 -1.84 17.30
N ARG A 102 -0.90 -2.23 18.26
CA ARG A 102 -0.94 -1.71 19.62
C ARG A 102 0.19 -0.70 19.85
N PRO A 103 -0.06 0.38 20.62
CA PRO A 103 0.97 1.37 20.93
C PRO A 103 2.08 0.76 21.79
N SER A 104 3.28 1.35 21.76
CA SER A 104 4.46 0.83 22.47
C SER A 104 4.30 0.74 23.99
N THR A 105 3.38 1.51 24.58
CA THR A 105 3.08 1.52 26.02
C THR A 105 2.02 0.50 26.43
N SER A 106 1.41 -0.20 25.48
CA SER A 106 0.37 -1.19 25.78
C SER A 106 0.95 -2.48 26.36
N MET A 107 0.14 -3.17 27.18
CA MET A 107 0.42 -4.55 27.54
C MET A 107 0.41 -5.42 26.29
N SER A 108 1.43 -6.27 26.14
CA SER A 108 1.59 -7.13 24.97
C SER A 108 1.59 -6.35 23.65
N ALA A 109 2.34 -5.23 23.63
CA ALA A 109 2.61 -4.48 22.40
C ALA A 109 3.29 -5.38 21.36
N ASP A 110 2.82 -5.33 20.12
CA ASP A 110 3.29 -6.15 19.00
C ASP A 110 4.51 -5.54 18.28
N GLY A 111 4.72 -4.23 18.42
CA GLY A 111 5.80 -3.49 17.76
C GLY A 111 7.22 -4.06 17.96
N PRO A 112 7.65 -4.42 19.18
CA PRO A 112 8.99 -4.96 19.41
C PRO A 112 9.29 -6.22 18.59
N PHE A 113 8.37 -7.19 18.56
CA PHE A 113 8.59 -8.45 17.86
C PHE A 113 8.36 -8.31 16.35
N ASN A 114 7.39 -7.49 15.93
CA ASN A 114 7.24 -7.13 14.52
C ASN A 114 8.54 -6.50 13.97
N LEU A 115 9.15 -5.57 14.70
CA LEU A 115 10.41 -4.93 14.29
C LEU A 115 11.56 -5.95 14.21
N TYR A 116 11.68 -6.84 15.19
CA TYR A 116 12.66 -7.92 15.15
C TYR A 116 12.51 -8.77 13.87
N ASN A 117 11.30 -9.24 13.60
CA ASN A 117 11.02 -10.07 12.42
C ASN A 117 11.18 -9.32 11.09
N ALA A 118 10.91 -8.02 11.06
CA ALA A 118 11.18 -7.19 9.90
C ALA A 118 12.68 -7.07 9.60
N VAL A 119 13.52 -6.93 10.64
CA VAL A 119 14.98 -6.92 10.48
C VAL A 119 15.51 -8.30 10.08
N VAL A 120 14.98 -9.39 10.64
CA VAL A 120 15.26 -10.77 10.17
C VAL A 120 14.97 -10.88 8.67
N THR A 121 13.82 -10.39 8.23
CA THR A 121 13.42 -10.44 6.82
C THR A 121 14.31 -9.59 5.93
N ALA A 122 14.66 -8.37 6.36
CA ALA A 122 15.54 -7.50 5.58
C ALA A 122 16.98 -8.02 5.49
N ALA A 123 17.42 -8.81 6.47
CA ALA A 123 18.75 -9.42 6.51
C ALA A 123 18.82 -10.78 5.78
N ASP A 124 17.69 -11.43 5.51
CA ASP A 124 17.64 -12.69 4.79
C ASP A 124 17.87 -12.46 3.28
N LYS A 125 18.92 -13.07 2.74
CA LYS A 125 19.24 -13.02 1.30
C LYS A 125 18.10 -13.57 0.43
N ALA A 126 17.33 -14.51 0.95
CA ALA A 126 16.19 -15.10 0.23
C ALA A 126 15.04 -14.10 0.04
N SER A 127 15.01 -12.98 0.77
CA SER A 127 14.00 -11.92 0.65
C SER A 127 14.23 -10.98 -0.53
N ALA A 128 15.45 -10.98 -1.11
CA ALA A 128 15.75 -10.15 -2.29
C ALA A 128 14.92 -10.58 -3.50
N ASN A 129 14.67 -9.65 -4.42
CA ASN A 129 13.90 -9.89 -5.66
C ASN A 129 12.46 -10.41 -5.44
N ARG A 130 11.83 -10.12 -4.29
CA ARG A 130 10.41 -10.46 -4.02
C ARG A 130 9.49 -9.24 -3.98
N GLY A 131 9.96 -8.13 -4.51
CA GLY A 131 9.31 -6.83 -4.40
C GLY A 131 9.48 -6.21 -3.02
N VAL A 132 8.69 -5.17 -2.75
CA VAL A 132 8.55 -4.59 -1.42
C VAL A 132 7.67 -5.50 -0.57
N LEU A 133 8.10 -5.73 0.66
CA LEU A 133 7.47 -6.67 1.58
C LEU A 133 6.77 -5.93 2.73
N VAL A 134 5.72 -6.53 3.26
CA VAL A 134 5.15 -6.17 4.58
C VAL A 134 5.37 -7.34 5.52
N VAL A 135 5.94 -7.08 6.69
CA VAL A 135 6.14 -8.07 7.75
C VAL A 135 5.35 -7.68 8.98
N MET A 136 4.35 -8.50 9.30
CA MET A 136 3.45 -8.29 10.43
C MET A 136 3.01 -9.66 10.96
N ASN A 137 2.99 -9.82 12.29
CA ASN A 137 2.48 -11.04 12.94
C ASN A 137 3.07 -12.32 12.32
N ASP A 138 4.41 -12.40 12.34
CA ASP A 138 5.22 -13.55 11.93
C ASP A 138 5.05 -13.99 10.46
N THR A 139 4.51 -13.11 9.62
CA THR A 139 4.17 -13.42 8.23
C THR A 139 4.82 -12.43 7.27
N VAL A 140 5.40 -12.92 6.17
CA VAL A 140 5.92 -12.09 5.08
C VAL A 140 4.88 -12.01 3.95
N LEU A 141 4.50 -10.80 3.60
CA LEU A 141 3.43 -10.48 2.65
C LEU A 141 3.99 -9.63 1.51
N ASP A 142 3.49 -9.82 0.29
CA ASP A 142 3.87 -8.98 -0.86
C ASP A 142 3.16 -7.62 -0.82
N GLY A 143 3.83 -6.56 -1.24
CA GLY A 143 3.30 -5.18 -1.21
C GLY A 143 2.03 -4.99 -2.05
N ARG A 144 1.82 -5.84 -3.06
CA ARG A 144 0.66 -5.78 -3.96
C ARG A 144 -0.61 -6.33 -3.33
N ASP A 145 -0.62 -7.54 -2.80
CA ASP A 145 -1.84 -8.20 -2.30
C ASP A 145 -2.14 -7.92 -0.83
N VAL A 146 -1.13 -7.51 -0.05
CA VAL A 146 -1.28 -7.24 1.38
C VAL A 146 -2.31 -6.14 1.65
N THR A 147 -3.25 -6.41 2.56
CA THR A 147 -4.23 -5.43 3.05
C THR A 147 -4.54 -5.61 4.53
N LYS A 148 -4.98 -4.53 5.19
CA LYS A 148 -5.45 -4.50 6.57
C LYS A 148 -6.90 -4.97 6.64
N THR A 149 -7.13 -6.19 7.11
CA THR A 149 -8.46 -6.85 7.08
C THR A 149 -9.31 -6.58 8.31
N ASN A 150 -8.74 -6.01 9.36
CA ASN A 150 -9.39 -5.76 10.64
C ASN A 150 -8.90 -4.44 11.27
N THR A 151 -9.79 -3.77 11.99
CA THR A 151 -9.52 -2.46 12.59
C THR A 151 -8.63 -2.50 13.82
N THR A 152 -8.55 -3.62 14.55
CA THR A 152 -7.84 -3.71 15.85
C THR A 152 -6.99 -4.96 16.05
N ASP A 153 -7.19 -6.02 15.27
CA ASP A 153 -6.46 -7.28 15.41
C ASP A 153 -4.97 -7.12 15.04
N VAL A 154 -4.07 -7.70 15.84
CA VAL A 154 -2.63 -7.74 15.55
C VAL A 154 -2.33 -8.57 14.29
N ALA A 155 -3.17 -9.55 13.98
CA ALA A 155 -3.07 -10.40 12.79
C ALA A 155 -3.77 -9.78 11.56
N THR A 156 -4.09 -8.48 11.57
CA THR A 156 -4.91 -7.81 10.55
C THR A 156 -4.33 -7.83 9.13
N PHE A 157 -3.01 -7.88 8.96
CA PHE A 157 -2.44 -7.87 7.61
C PHE A 157 -2.49 -9.27 6.99
N LYS A 158 -3.06 -9.33 5.78
CA LYS A 158 -3.23 -10.54 4.98
C LYS A 158 -3.09 -10.20 3.50
N SER A 159 -2.45 -11.09 2.74
CA SER A 159 -2.56 -11.13 1.27
C SER A 159 -3.80 -11.96 0.95
N VAL A 160 -4.91 -11.27 0.71
CA VAL A 160 -6.25 -11.87 0.78
C VAL A 160 -6.67 -12.64 -0.47
N ASN A 161 -5.99 -12.44 -1.61
CA ASN A 161 -6.31 -13.13 -2.85
C ASN A 161 -5.32 -14.26 -3.14
N TYR A 162 -4.04 -14.08 -2.82
CA TYR A 162 -2.96 -15.00 -3.22
C TYR A 162 -2.19 -15.63 -2.05
N GLY A 163 -2.45 -15.19 -0.81
CA GLY A 163 -1.79 -15.70 0.39
C GLY A 163 -0.37 -15.14 0.58
N PRO A 164 0.26 -15.45 1.73
CA PRO A 164 1.57 -14.92 2.08
C PRO A 164 2.70 -15.53 1.26
N LEU A 165 3.86 -14.86 1.26
CA LEU A 165 5.07 -15.35 0.64
C LEU A 165 5.77 -16.43 1.48
N GLY A 166 5.74 -16.24 2.80
CA GLY A 166 6.37 -17.12 3.77
C GLY A 166 6.01 -16.77 5.20
N TYR A 167 6.42 -17.64 6.12
CA TYR A 167 6.22 -17.49 7.55
C TYR A 167 7.55 -17.47 8.28
N ILE A 168 7.61 -16.73 9.37
CA ILE A 168 8.81 -16.53 10.19
C ILE A 168 8.66 -17.35 11.46
N HIS A 169 9.60 -18.26 11.70
CA HIS A 169 9.65 -19.05 12.92
C HIS A 169 11.08 -19.14 13.43
N ASN A 170 11.30 -18.80 14.70
CA ASN A 170 12.63 -18.79 15.34
C ASN A 170 13.70 -18.03 14.51
N GLY A 171 13.35 -16.85 13.99
CA GLY A 171 14.26 -16.02 13.20
C GLY A 171 14.64 -16.58 11.83
N LYS A 172 13.88 -17.56 11.32
CA LYS A 172 14.07 -18.16 9.99
C LYS A 172 12.79 -18.07 9.18
N ILE A 173 12.93 -17.86 7.89
CA ILE A 173 11.80 -17.67 6.98
C ILE A 173 11.68 -18.89 6.07
N ASP A 174 10.50 -19.49 6.03
CA ASP A 174 10.14 -20.48 5.02
C ASP A 174 9.35 -19.80 3.90
N TYR A 175 10.04 -19.49 2.79
CA TYR A 175 9.42 -18.92 1.59
C TYR A 175 8.91 -20.02 0.65
N GLN A 176 7.61 -19.98 0.37
CA GLN A 176 6.97 -20.93 -0.55
C GLN A 176 6.32 -20.26 -1.77
N ARG A 177 6.32 -18.92 -1.83
CA ARG A 177 5.76 -18.13 -2.94
C ARG A 177 6.62 -16.90 -3.24
N THR A 178 6.41 -16.36 -4.44
CA THR A 178 6.93 -15.06 -4.89
C THR A 178 5.87 -14.43 -5.81
N PRO A 179 5.64 -13.09 -5.79
CA PRO A 179 4.67 -12.48 -6.67
C PRO A 179 5.09 -12.63 -8.15
N ALA A 180 4.14 -13.00 -9.01
CA ALA A 180 4.40 -13.15 -10.45
C ALA A 180 4.17 -11.85 -11.24
N ARG A 181 3.48 -10.87 -10.65
CA ARG A 181 3.30 -9.54 -11.23
C ARG A 181 4.64 -8.79 -11.15
N LYS A 182 4.94 -8.00 -12.18
CA LYS A 182 6.20 -7.25 -12.24
C LYS A 182 6.25 -6.22 -11.13
N HIS A 183 7.42 -6.08 -10.51
CA HIS A 183 7.67 -5.13 -9.45
C HIS A 183 9.08 -4.55 -9.58
N THR A 184 9.35 -3.52 -8.80
CA THR A 184 10.65 -2.89 -8.59
C THR A 184 11.37 -2.52 -9.88
N SER A 185 12.55 -3.09 -10.12
CA SER A 185 13.38 -2.91 -11.32
C SER A 185 12.68 -3.32 -12.62
N ASP A 186 11.71 -4.24 -12.58
CA ASP A 186 10.95 -4.69 -13.76
C ASP A 186 9.79 -3.76 -14.15
N THR A 187 9.51 -2.70 -13.37
CA THR A 187 8.51 -1.70 -13.74
C THR A 187 9.12 -0.58 -14.57
N SER A 188 8.32 0.01 -15.46
CA SER A 188 8.71 1.18 -16.24
C SER A 188 8.59 2.50 -15.48
N PHE A 189 8.06 2.50 -14.25
CA PHE A 189 7.82 3.73 -13.50
C PHE A 189 9.12 4.26 -12.87
N ASP A 190 9.47 5.50 -13.20
CA ASP A 190 10.57 6.24 -12.58
C ASP A 190 10.06 7.56 -11.99
N VAL A 191 10.17 7.69 -10.66
CA VAL A 191 9.73 8.85 -9.90
C VAL A 191 10.88 9.77 -9.48
N SER A 192 12.11 9.49 -9.92
CA SER A 192 13.33 10.22 -9.53
C SER A 192 13.23 11.74 -9.79
N LYS A 193 12.60 12.11 -10.92
CA LYS A 193 12.44 13.49 -11.37
C LYS A 193 11.06 14.10 -11.07
N LEU A 194 10.15 13.35 -10.47
CA LEU A 194 8.80 13.83 -10.17
C LEU A 194 8.78 14.60 -8.85
N ASN A 195 8.11 15.75 -8.84
CA ASN A 195 7.86 16.55 -7.63
C ASN A 195 6.41 16.43 -7.15
N GLU A 196 5.52 15.92 -7.99
CA GLU A 196 4.11 15.70 -7.73
C GLU A 196 3.65 14.46 -8.50
N LEU A 197 2.51 13.87 -8.09
CA LEU A 197 1.86 12.77 -8.78
C LEU A 197 0.52 13.25 -9.37
N PRO A 198 0.03 12.61 -10.46
CA PRO A 198 -1.30 12.88 -10.99
C PRO A 198 -2.39 12.79 -9.92
N LYS A 199 -3.40 13.66 -10.01
CA LYS A 199 -4.49 13.72 -9.04
C LYS A 199 -5.47 12.58 -9.30
N VAL A 200 -5.50 11.61 -8.38
CA VAL A 200 -6.44 10.49 -8.44
C VAL A 200 -7.29 10.43 -7.17
N GLY A 201 -8.60 10.50 -7.35
CA GLY A 201 -9.60 10.42 -6.29
C GLY A 201 -10.31 9.07 -6.28
N ILE A 202 -10.97 8.75 -5.17
CA ILE A 202 -11.77 7.52 -5.01
C ILE A 202 -13.21 7.91 -4.68
N VAL A 203 -14.17 7.34 -5.39
CA VAL A 203 -15.61 7.48 -5.09
C VAL A 203 -16.20 6.16 -4.65
N TYR A 204 -17.08 6.20 -3.65
CA TYR A 204 -17.69 5.00 -3.08
C TYR A 204 -19.09 4.77 -3.63
N ASN A 205 -19.39 3.54 -4.05
CA ASN A 205 -20.73 3.16 -4.50
C ASN A 205 -21.51 2.46 -3.40
N TYR A 206 -22.80 2.78 -3.34
CA TYR A 206 -23.79 2.22 -2.43
C TYR A 206 -25.19 2.46 -3.00
N ALA A 207 -26.22 1.88 -2.39
CA ALA A 207 -27.59 2.12 -2.82
C ALA A 207 -27.93 3.61 -2.69
N ASN A 208 -28.51 4.19 -3.75
CA ASN A 208 -28.85 5.61 -3.80
C ASN A 208 -27.61 6.53 -3.67
N ALA A 209 -26.47 6.10 -4.22
CA ALA A 209 -25.24 6.90 -4.20
C ALA A 209 -25.43 8.24 -4.92
N SER A 210 -24.92 9.30 -4.28
CA SER A 210 -24.85 10.62 -4.90
C SER A 210 -23.70 10.65 -5.92
N ASP A 211 -23.89 11.35 -7.03
CA ASP A 211 -22.81 11.63 -7.98
C ASP A 211 -21.99 12.87 -7.60
N LEU A 212 -22.36 13.60 -6.56
CA LEU A 212 -21.67 14.82 -6.12
C LEU A 212 -20.18 14.59 -5.83
N PRO A 213 -19.75 13.49 -5.16
CA PRO A 213 -18.33 13.22 -4.99
C PRO A 213 -17.60 13.06 -6.34
N ALA A 214 -18.21 12.37 -7.31
CA ALA A 214 -17.61 12.20 -8.64
C ALA A 214 -17.55 13.52 -9.40
N LYS A 215 -18.63 14.30 -9.40
CA LYS A 215 -18.68 15.64 -10.01
C LYS A 215 -17.63 16.57 -9.41
N ALA A 216 -17.50 16.60 -8.09
CA ALA A 216 -16.52 17.45 -7.42
C ALA A 216 -15.08 17.11 -7.83
N LEU A 217 -14.73 15.83 -8.02
CA LEU A 217 -13.42 15.43 -8.55
C LEU A 217 -13.22 15.88 -10.00
N VAL A 218 -14.25 15.74 -10.84
CA VAL A 218 -14.22 16.22 -12.23
C VAL A 218 -14.04 17.74 -12.29
N ASP A 219 -14.84 18.48 -11.52
CA ASP A 219 -14.80 19.94 -11.45
C ASP A 219 -13.45 20.47 -10.92
N ALA A 220 -12.81 19.72 -10.01
CA ALA A 220 -11.48 20.01 -9.49
C ALA A 220 -10.33 19.60 -10.45
N GLY A 221 -10.66 19.05 -11.63
CA GLY A 221 -9.69 18.69 -12.66
C GLY A 221 -8.81 17.49 -12.27
N TYR A 222 -9.37 16.47 -11.64
CA TYR A 222 -8.64 15.24 -11.35
C TYR A 222 -8.27 14.50 -12.65
N ASP A 223 -7.02 14.02 -12.71
CA ASP A 223 -6.50 13.26 -13.85
C ASP A 223 -7.13 11.86 -13.93
N GLY A 224 -7.51 11.30 -12.78
CA GLY A 224 -8.18 10.01 -12.72
C GLY A 224 -9.13 9.84 -11.54
N ILE A 225 -10.08 8.92 -11.69
CA ILE A 225 -11.04 8.55 -10.65
C ILE A 225 -11.11 7.03 -10.57
N VAL A 226 -10.90 6.50 -9.36
CA VAL A 226 -11.18 5.11 -9.03
C VAL A 226 -12.57 5.00 -8.42
N SER A 227 -13.38 4.10 -8.95
CA SER A 227 -14.68 3.77 -8.39
C SER A 227 -14.56 2.54 -7.48
N ALA A 228 -14.78 2.71 -6.18
CA ALA A 228 -15.04 1.60 -5.26
C ALA A 228 -16.47 1.11 -5.51
N GLY A 229 -16.62 0.28 -6.56
CA GLY A 229 -17.90 -0.24 -7.04
C GLY A 229 -18.54 -1.25 -6.09
N VAL A 230 -19.79 -1.61 -6.37
CA VAL A 230 -20.49 -2.71 -5.71
C VAL A 230 -20.28 -4.02 -6.49
N GLY A 231 -20.21 -5.16 -5.80
CA GLY A 231 -20.06 -6.46 -6.46
C GLY A 231 -18.79 -6.53 -7.33
N ASN A 232 -18.94 -6.93 -8.59
CA ASN A 232 -17.86 -6.99 -9.58
C ASN A 232 -17.55 -5.61 -10.20
N GLY A 233 -17.36 -4.61 -9.35
CA GLY A 233 -17.06 -3.22 -9.74
C GLY A 233 -18.18 -2.50 -10.49
N ASN A 234 -19.44 -2.85 -10.23
CA ASN A 234 -20.60 -2.13 -10.75
C ASN A 234 -20.75 -0.76 -10.10
N LEU A 235 -21.34 0.18 -10.83
CA LEU A 235 -21.54 1.55 -10.38
C LEU A 235 -23.03 1.86 -10.27
N TYR A 236 -23.38 2.71 -9.31
CA TYR A 236 -24.73 3.27 -9.26
C TYR A 236 -24.97 4.21 -10.45
N LYS A 237 -26.20 4.27 -10.96
CA LYS A 237 -26.54 4.95 -12.22
C LYS A 237 -25.99 6.39 -12.33
N SER A 238 -26.20 7.23 -11.33
CA SER A 238 -25.76 8.65 -11.38
C SER A 238 -24.22 8.77 -11.41
N VAL A 239 -23.53 7.93 -10.64
CA VAL A 239 -22.06 7.86 -10.61
C VAL A 239 -21.55 7.34 -11.95
N PHE A 240 -22.18 6.30 -12.50
CA PHE A 240 -21.85 5.76 -13.82
C PHE A 240 -21.94 6.84 -14.90
N ASP A 241 -23.08 7.55 -14.99
CA ASP A 241 -23.31 8.57 -16.01
C ASP A 241 -22.28 9.72 -15.92
N THR A 242 -21.93 10.13 -14.70
CA THR A 242 -20.89 11.15 -14.45
C THR A 242 -19.52 10.67 -14.91
N LEU A 243 -19.11 9.46 -14.52
CA LEU A 243 -17.80 8.92 -14.86
C LEU A 243 -17.67 8.57 -16.35
N ALA A 244 -18.73 8.09 -16.99
CA ALA A 244 -18.75 7.85 -18.43
C ALA A 244 -18.57 9.16 -19.21
N THR A 245 -19.13 10.26 -18.73
CA THR A 245 -18.92 11.59 -19.30
C THR A 245 -17.50 12.09 -19.04
N ALA A 246 -16.97 11.90 -17.83
CA ALA A 246 -15.60 12.28 -17.48
C ALA A 246 -14.56 11.54 -18.35
N ALA A 247 -14.76 10.23 -18.58
CA ALA A 247 -13.89 9.42 -19.43
C ALA A 247 -13.85 9.92 -20.88
N LYS A 248 -15.01 10.28 -21.45
CA LYS A 248 -15.08 10.92 -22.78
C LYS A 248 -14.31 12.25 -22.84
N ASN A 249 -14.18 12.94 -21.72
CA ASN A 249 -13.44 14.20 -21.60
C ASN A 249 -11.97 13.99 -21.17
N GLY A 250 -11.48 12.74 -21.13
CA GLY A 250 -10.07 12.42 -20.90
C GLY A 250 -9.68 12.15 -19.44
N THR A 251 -10.63 12.15 -18.49
CA THR A 251 -10.37 11.67 -17.12
C THR A 251 -10.23 10.15 -17.13
N ALA A 252 -9.12 9.59 -16.64
CA ALA A 252 -8.99 8.14 -16.56
C ALA A 252 -9.93 7.57 -15.49
N VAL A 253 -10.76 6.58 -15.84
CA VAL A 253 -11.70 5.96 -14.92
C VAL A 253 -11.35 4.49 -14.72
N VAL A 254 -11.06 4.11 -13.46
CA VAL A 254 -10.80 2.73 -13.07
C VAL A 254 -11.95 2.21 -12.22
N ARG A 255 -12.53 1.07 -12.60
CA ARG A 255 -13.46 0.31 -11.77
C ARG A 255 -12.67 -0.62 -10.85
N SER A 256 -12.84 -0.42 -9.54
CA SER A 256 -12.44 -1.33 -8.48
C SER A 256 -13.69 -1.76 -7.70
N SER A 257 -13.53 -2.39 -6.55
CA SER A 257 -14.66 -2.86 -5.74
C SER A 257 -14.47 -2.54 -4.27
N ARG A 258 -15.57 -2.23 -3.59
CA ARG A 258 -15.63 -2.18 -2.13
C ARG A 258 -15.67 -3.56 -1.49
N VAL A 259 -15.89 -4.62 -2.28
CA VAL A 259 -15.81 -6.01 -1.81
C VAL A 259 -14.35 -6.30 -1.48
N PRO A 260 -14.06 -6.88 -0.30
CA PRO A 260 -12.69 -6.93 0.23
C PRO A 260 -11.76 -7.91 -0.51
N THR A 261 -12.30 -8.84 -1.30
CA THR A 261 -11.53 -9.85 -2.03
C THR A 261 -12.15 -10.12 -3.40
N GLY A 262 -11.38 -10.75 -4.28
CA GLY A 262 -11.77 -11.03 -5.65
C GLY A 262 -11.44 -9.90 -6.61
N ALA A 263 -11.52 -10.21 -7.91
CA ALA A 263 -11.21 -9.26 -8.96
C ALA A 263 -12.44 -8.48 -9.41
N THR A 264 -12.27 -7.17 -9.68
CA THR A 264 -13.11 -6.46 -10.63
C THR A 264 -12.66 -6.85 -12.04
N THR A 265 -13.48 -7.63 -12.74
CA THR A 265 -13.13 -8.20 -14.06
C THR A 265 -13.62 -7.32 -15.21
N GLN A 266 -12.94 -7.46 -16.36
CA GLN A 266 -13.48 -7.07 -17.67
C GLN A 266 -14.60 -8.05 -18.07
N ASP A 267 -15.29 -7.76 -19.17
CA ASP A 267 -16.31 -8.63 -19.81
C ASP A 267 -17.43 -9.10 -18.86
N ALA A 268 -17.78 -8.25 -17.89
CA ALA A 268 -18.89 -8.46 -16.96
C ALA A 268 -20.10 -7.60 -17.38
N GLU A 269 -20.75 -6.93 -16.43
CA GLU A 269 -21.95 -6.12 -16.69
C GLU A 269 -21.64 -4.72 -17.25
N VAL A 270 -20.38 -4.28 -17.21
CA VAL A 270 -19.92 -3.00 -17.74
C VAL A 270 -19.08 -3.24 -19.00
N ASP A 271 -19.48 -2.63 -20.10
CA ASP A 271 -18.74 -2.61 -21.36
C ASP A 271 -17.59 -1.58 -21.28
N ASP A 272 -16.49 -1.98 -20.63
CA ASP A 272 -15.35 -1.09 -20.36
C ASP A 272 -14.79 -0.43 -21.63
N ALA A 273 -14.71 -1.18 -22.73
CA ALA A 273 -14.21 -0.71 -24.01
C ALA A 273 -15.07 0.42 -24.59
N LYS A 274 -16.41 0.30 -24.50
CA LYS A 274 -17.34 1.34 -24.95
C LYS A 274 -17.22 2.64 -24.16
N TYR A 275 -16.95 2.56 -22.86
CA TYR A 275 -16.92 3.74 -21.98
C TYR A 275 -15.51 4.30 -21.75
N GLY A 276 -14.46 3.62 -22.23
CA GLY A 276 -13.07 3.99 -21.95
C GLY A 276 -12.71 3.78 -20.47
N PHE A 277 -13.30 2.76 -19.84
CA PHE A 277 -13.00 2.39 -18.46
C PHE A 277 -11.91 1.33 -18.41
N VAL A 278 -11.31 1.20 -17.23
CA VAL A 278 -10.30 0.19 -16.90
C VAL A 278 -10.79 -0.65 -15.72
N ALA A 279 -10.72 -1.97 -15.80
CA ALA A 279 -10.99 -2.87 -14.68
C ALA A 279 -9.72 -3.12 -13.86
N SER A 280 -9.81 -2.99 -12.53
CA SER A 280 -8.64 -3.03 -11.65
C SER A 280 -8.09 -4.43 -11.33
N GLY A 281 -8.80 -5.49 -11.72
CA GLY A 281 -8.49 -6.85 -11.26
C GLY A 281 -8.61 -6.95 -9.74
N THR A 282 -7.67 -7.63 -9.09
CA THR A 282 -7.68 -7.81 -7.61
C THR A 282 -7.26 -6.57 -6.82
N LEU A 283 -6.84 -5.49 -7.49
CA LEU A 283 -6.45 -4.28 -6.78
C LEU A 283 -7.68 -3.62 -6.17
N ASN A 284 -7.69 -3.54 -4.84
CA ASN A 284 -8.67 -2.77 -4.08
C ASN A 284 -8.58 -1.26 -4.43
N PRO A 285 -9.54 -0.42 -4.03
CA PRO A 285 -9.64 0.95 -4.54
C PRO A 285 -8.38 1.81 -4.28
N GLN A 286 -7.81 1.69 -3.09
CA GLN A 286 -6.64 2.46 -2.68
C GLN A 286 -5.35 1.99 -3.38
N LYS A 287 -5.18 0.69 -3.66
CA LYS A 287 -4.08 0.21 -4.49
C LYS A 287 -4.28 0.49 -5.98
N ALA A 288 -5.52 0.45 -6.46
CA ALA A 288 -5.85 0.87 -7.81
C ALA A 288 -5.54 2.36 -8.02
N ARG A 289 -5.75 3.21 -7.00
CA ARG A 289 -5.31 4.62 -7.02
C ARG A 289 -3.81 4.73 -7.22
N VAL A 290 -3.01 3.99 -6.44
CA VAL A 290 -1.54 3.99 -6.55
C VAL A 290 -1.09 3.65 -7.98
N LEU A 291 -1.59 2.54 -8.54
CA LEU A 291 -1.20 2.14 -9.90
C LEU A 291 -1.70 3.14 -10.95
N LEU A 292 -2.90 3.71 -10.78
CA LEU A 292 -3.43 4.72 -11.71
C LEU A 292 -2.60 6.00 -11.70
N GLN A 293 -2.17 6.48 -10.52
CA GLN A 293 -1.29 7.65 -10.42
C GLN A 293 0.01 7.42 -11.22
N LEU A 294 0.62 6.25 -11.08
CA LEU A 294 1.85 5.90 -11.80
C LEU A 294 1.60 5.69 -13.29
N ALA A 295 0.50 5.04 -13.68
CA ALA A 295 0.10 4.87 -15.07
C ALA A 295 -0.04 6.23 -15.79
N LEU A 296 -0.65 7.21 -15.11
CA LEU A 296 -0.86 8.57 -15.63
C LEU A 296 0.44 9.38 -15.79
N THR A 297 1.57 8.92 -15.23
CA THR A 297 2.90 9.48 -15.55
C THR A 297 3.42 9.04 -16.92
N GLN A 298 2.85 7.97 -17.47
CA GLN A 298 3.28 7.35 -18.73
C GLN A 298 2.29 7.62 -19.86
N THR A 299 0.99 7.55 -19.58
CA THR A 299 -0.05 7.59 -20.60
C THR A 299 -1.42 7.98 -20.04
N LYS A 300 -2.28 8.52 -20.90
CA LYS A 300 -3.70 8.79 -20.61
C LYS A 300 -4.65 7.89 -21.42
N ASP A 301 -4.10 7.00 -22.24
CA ASP A 301 -4.87 6.08 -23.08
C ASP A 301 -5.45 4.92 -22.24
N PRO A 302 -6.78 4.77 -22.13
CA PRO A 302 -7.40 3.72 -21.33
C PRO A 302 -6.94 2.31 -21.71
N GLN A 303 -6.62 2.05 -22.98
CA GLN A 303 -6.16 0.72 -23.40
C GLN A 303 -4.77 0.40 -22.85
N GLN A 304 -3.85 1.36 -22.89
CA GLN A 304 -2.52 1.21 -22.29
C GLN A 304 -2.61 1.15 -20.76
N ILE A 305 -3.49 1.94 -20.14
CA ILE A 305 -3.74 1.86 -18.70
C ILE A 305 -4.28 0.46 -18.35
N GLN A 306 -5.21 -0.10 -19.12
CA GLN A 306 -5.69 -1.48 -18.89
C GLN A 306 -4.55 -2.51 -19.01
N GLN A 307 -3.63 -2.35 -19.97
CA GLN A 307 -2.45 -3.21 -20.07
C GLN A 307 -1.55 -3.11 -18.83
N ILE A 308 -1.34 -1.89 -18.31
CA ILE A 308 -0.62 -1.66 -17.05
C ILE A 308 -1.31 -2.41 -15.90
N PHE A 309 -2.62 -2.27 -15.74
CA PHE A 309 -3.40 -3.00 -14.73
C PHE A 309 -3.40 -4.53 -14.90
N ASN A 310 -3.08 -5.03 -16.09
CA ASN A 310 -2.92 -6.46 -16.36
C ASN A 310 -1.50 -6.99 -16.08
N GLN A 311 -0.49 -6.11 -16.05
CA GLN A 311 0.92 -6.48 -15.88
C GLN A 311 1.42 -6.33 -14.44
N TYR A 312 0.98 -5.28 -13.75
CA TYR A 312 1.50 -4.87 -12.44
C TYR A 312 0.55 -5.17 -11.27
#